data_AF-A0A7S0FVJ5-F1
#
_entry.id   AF-A0A7S0FVJ5-F1
#
_cell.length_a   1.000
_cell.length_b   1.000
_cell.length_c   1.000
_cell.angle_alpha   90.00
_cell.angle_beta   90.00
_cell.angle_gamma   90.00
#
_symmetry.space_group_name_H-M   'P 1'
#
loop_
_entity.id
_entity.type
_entity.pdbx_description
1 polymer ?
#
loop_
_entity_poly.entity_id
_entity_poly.type
_entity_poly.pdbx_seq_one_letter_code
_entity_poly.pdbx_strand_id
1 'polypeptide(L)'
;GGMLPYMDPDVYGRSLMECSSFLASSKFPDPETQGRGFSARLSGSTAEFLSIWKLMFIGPKPFFLDDNGDLKMQLVPALPEFFFRDDQSGSDPTFDEDGNYVVSFKLFASITVTYHNPTGSNMFRIKPSKYIVTMEDGKTEKVEGSEIPTKLAKKIRKIYGVSSIDVYF
;
A
#
# COMPACT_ATOMS: atom_id res chain seq x y z
N GLY A 1 1.91 8.24 -17.44
CA GLY A 1 0.76 7.35 -17.67
C GLY A 1 0.03 7.13 -16.37
N GLY A 2 -1.27 6.85 -16.42
CA GLY A 2 -2.02 6.36 -15.26
C GLY A 2 -2.13 4.85 -15.30
N MET A 3 -2.21 4.22 -14.13
CA MET A 3 -2.39 2.78 -14.00
C MET A 3 -3.81 2.48 -13.52
N LEU A 4 -4.46 1.51 -14.16
CA LEU A 4 -5.76 0.97 -13.77
C LEU A 4 -5.53 -0.39 -13.09
N PRO A 5 -5.44 -0.45 -11.74
CA PRO A 5 -5.19 -1.71 -11.05
C PRO A 5 -6.43 -2.61 -11.08
N TYR A 6 -6.21 -3.93 -11.08
CA TYR A 6 -7.27 -4.95 -10.91
C TYR A 6 -8.37 -4.95 -11.99
N MET A 7 -8.02 -4.59 -13.22
CA MET A 7 -8.89 -4.69 -14.39
C MET A 7 -8.30 -5.69 -15.39
N ASP A 8 -9.14 -6.44 -16.09
CA ASP A 8 -8.70 -7.30 -17.19
C ASP A 8 -8.30 -6.42 -18.40
N PRO A 9 -7.05 -6.51 -18.90
CA PRO A 9 -6.61 -5.72 -20.06
C PRO A 9 -7.40 -6.01 -21.33
N ASP A 10 -7.88 -7.25 -21.54
CA ASP A 10 -8.64 -7.64 -22.71
C ASP A 10 -10.05 -7.02 -22.68
N VAL A 11 -10.65 -6.96 -21.48
CA VAL A 11 -11.91 -6.23 -21.25
C VAL A 11 -11.72 -4.71 -21.39
N TYR A 12 -10.59 -4.18 -20.91
CA TYR A 12 -10.25 -2.75 -21.02
C TYR A 12 -9.87 -2.34 -22.45
N GLY A 13 -9.44 -3.29 -23.28
CA GLY A 13 -9.11 -3.12 -24.69
C GLY A 13 -7.79 -2.39 -24.97
N ARG A 14 -6.92 -2.23 -23.95
CA ARG A 14 -5.58 -1.64 -24.06
C ARG A 14 -4.73 -1.94 -22.82
N SER A 15 -3.47 -1.49 -22.84
CA SER A 15 -2.57 -1.59 -21.68
C SER A 15 -3.15 -0.91 -20.43
N LEU A 16 -3.09 -1.58 -19.28
CA LEU A 16 -3.48 -1.01 -17.98
C LEU A 16 -2.57 0.12 -17.52
N MET A 17 -1.40 0.26 -18.15
CA MET A 17 -0.46 1.38 -17.94
C MET A 17 -0.85 2.64 -18.74
N GLU A 18 -1.89 2.53 -19.57
CA GLU A 18 -2.42 3.58 -20.44
C GLU A 18 -3.89 3.87 -20.11
N CYS A 19 -4.11 4.68 -19.07
CA CYS A 19 -5.46 5.11 -18.72
C CYS A 19 -6.07 6.12 -19.72
N SER A 20 -7.38 6.04 -19.90
CA SER A 20 -8.19 7.03 -20.64
C SER A 20 -8.97 7.92 -19.68
N SER A 21 -9.20 9.16 -20.08
CA SER A 21 -10.01 10.12 -19.33
C SER A 21 -11.51 9.93 -19.60
N PHE A 22 -11.88 9.49 -20.80
CA PHE A 22 -13.25 9.19 -21.19
C PHE A 22 -13.26 8.21 -22.37
N LEU A 23 -14.41 7.57 -22.59
CA LEU A 23 -14.70 6.77 -23.77
C LEU A 23 -15.53 7.60 -24.76
N ALA A 24 -15.21 7.52 -26.05
CA ALA A 24 -16.03 8.15 -27.08
C ALA A 24 -17.40 7.46 -27.17
N SER A 25 -18.44 8.27 -27.03
CA SER A 25 -19.84 7.81 -27.07
C SER A 25 -20.22 7.28 -28.46
N SER A 26 -21.24 6.43 -28.51
CA SER A 26 -21.89 5.99 -29.76
C SER A 26 -22.52 7.13 -30.57
N LYS A 27 -22.65 8.34 -30.01
CA LYS A 27 -23.03 9.56 -30.75
C LYS A 27 -21.87 10.22 -31.49
N PHE A 28 -20.63 9.75 -31.35
CA PHE A 28 -19.49 10.37 -32.01
C PHE A 28 -19.55 10.12 -33.53
N PRO A 29 -19.25 11.13 -34.38
CA PRO A 29 -19.48 11.05 -35.83
C PRO A 29 -18.68 9.96 -36.54
N ASP A 30 -17.50 9.63 -36.02
CA ASP A 30 -16.64 8.58 -36.55
C ASP A 30 -16.93 7.23 -35.85
N PRO A 31 -17.51 6.25 -36.56
CA PRO A 31 -17.84 4.93 -36.02
C PRO A 31 -16.62 4.17 -35.49
N GLU A 32 -15.43 4.38 -36.07
CA GLU A 32 -14.21 3.68 -35.66
C GLU A 32 -13.72 4.10 -34.27
N THR A 33 -14.18 5.25 -33.79
CA THR A 33 -13.79 5.78 -32.48
C THR A 33 -14.74 5.42 -31.36
N GLN A 34 -15.93 4.88 -31.67
CA GLN A 34 -16.93 4.57 -30.65
C GLN A 34 -16.38 3.51 -29.67
N GLY A 35 -16.47 3.78 -28.38
CA GLY A 35 -15.88 2.94 -27.33
C GLY A 35 -14.36 3.07 -27.16
N ARG A 36 -13.65 3.78 -28.05
CA ARG A 36 -12.22 4.10 -27.84
C ARG A 36 -12.09 5.14 -26.74
N GLY A 37 -11.10 4.99 -25.87
CA GLY A 37 -10.84 5.97 -24.83
C GLY A 37 -9.74 6.95 -25.20
N PHE A 38 -9.93 8.21 -24.83
CA PHE A 38 -9.04 9.31 -25.12
C PHE A 38 -8.44 9.87 -23.83
N SER A 39 -7.20 10.37 -23.90
CA SER A 39 -6.50 10.96 -22.75
C SER A 39 -6.53 12.49 -22.84
N ALA A 40 -7.20 13.14 -21.89
CA ALA A 40 -7.43 14.58 -21.90
C ALA A 40 -6.50 15.37 -20.95
N ARG A 41 -5.30 14.83 -20.64
CA ARG A 41 -4.16 15.42 -19.89
C ARG A 41 -3.86 14.76 -18.54
N LEU A 42 -4.82 14.66 -17.62
CA LEU A 42 -4.62 14.07 -16.27
C LEU A 42 -5.61 12.93 -16.05
N SER A 43 -5.13 11.69 -15.89
CA SER A 43 -6.02 10.56 -15.61
C SER A 43 -6.31 10.47 -14.12
N GLY A 44 -7.59 10.60 -13.73
CA GLY A 44 -8.05 10.38 -12.35
C GLY A 44 -7.62 9.01 -11.79
N SER A 45 -7.42 8.03 -12.66
CA SER A 45 -6.90 6.70 -12.31
C SER A 45 -5.57 6.71 -11.56
N THR A 46 -4.68 7.68 -11.78
CA THR A 46 -3.43 7.78 -10.98
C THR A 46 -3.73 8.15 -9.54
N ALA A 47 -4.68 9.08 -9.32
CA ALA A 47 -5.10 9.47 -7.98
C ALA A 47 -5.90 8.35 -7.30
N GLU A 48 -6.72 7.62 -8.05
CA GLU A 48 -7.43 6.43 -7.58
C GLU A 48 -6.47 5.32 -7.20
N PHE A 49 -5.48 5.01 -8.05
CA PHE A 49 -4.44 4.03 -7.74
C PHE A 49 -3.70 4.38 -6.46
N LEU A 50 -3.27 5.64 -6.29
CA LEU A 50 -2.58 6.07 -5.07
C LEU A 50 -3.50 5.96 -3.84
N SER A 51 -4.79 6.22 -4.00
CA SER A 51 -5.78 6.07 -2.93
C SER A 51 -5.97 4.61 -2.52
N ILE A 52 -6.11 3.71 -3.50
CA ILE A 52 -6.20 2.26 -3.28
C ILE A 52 -4.92 1.77 -2.61
N TRP A 53 -3.75 2.11 -3.16
CA TRP A 53 -2.45 1.72 -2.61
C TRP A 53 -2.28 2.19 -1.16
N LYS A 54 -2.62 3.45 -0.87
CA LYS A 54 -2.58 4.00 0.49
C LYS A 54 -3.50 3.22 1.44
N LEU A 55 -4.74 2.94 1.03
CA LEU A 55 -5.68 2.18 1.85
C LEU A 55 -5.21 0.75 2.09
N MET A 56 -4.66 0.09 1.06
CA MET A 56 -4.18 -1.28 1.13
C MET A 56 -2.93 -1.44 1.99
N PHE A 57 -1.94 -0.57 1.82
CA PHE A 57 -0.67 -0.70 2.53
C PHE A 57 -0.69 -0.02 3.88
N ILE A 58 -1.29 1.15 4.02
CA ILE A 58 -1.19 1.97 5.24
C ILE A 58 -2.47 1.87 6.08
N GLY A 59 -3.62 1.80 5.43
CA GLY A 59 -4.93 1.87 6.06
C GLY A 59 -5.52 3.29 6.05
N PRO A 60 -6.80 3.44 6.45
CA PRO A 60 -7.56 4.67 6.28
C PRO A 60 -7.12 5.81 7.21
N LYS A 61 -6.71 5.48 8.45
CA LYS A 61 -6.39 6.46 9.49
C LYS A 61 -5.15 6.01 10.28
N PRO A 62 -3.94 6.11 9.69
CA PRO A 62 -2.73 5.61 10.34
C PRO A 62 -2.37 6.39 11.60
N PHE A 63 -2.83 7.64 11.76
CA PHE A 63 -2.64 8.46 12.95
C PHE A 63 -3.98 8.85 13.55
N PHE A 64 -4.12 8.66 14.86
CA PHE A 64 -5.33 9.00 15.60
C PHE A 64 -4.98 9.47 17.01
N LEU A 65 -5.94 10.08 17.68
CA LEU A 65 -5.86 10.38 19.11
C LEU A 65 -6.63 9.29 19.84
N ASP A 66 -6.04 8.75 20.91
CA ASP A 66 -6.75 7.86 21.83
C ASP A 66 -7.69 8.66 22.75
N ASP A 67 -8.39 7.95 23.64
CA ASP A 67 -9.35 8.55 24.58
C ASP A 67 -8.72 9.57 25.55
N ASN A 68 -7.40 9.48 25.76
CA ASN A 68 -6.65 10.41 26.60
C ASN A 68 -6.11 11.62 25.82
N GLY A 69 -6.36 11.68 24.50
CA GLY A 69 -5.83 12.72 23.61
C GLY A 69 -4.39 12.48 23.16
N ASP A 70 -3.83 11.29 23.40
CA ASP A 70 -2.48 10.93 23.00
C ASP A 70 -2.44 10.52 21.52
N LEU A 71 -1.48 11.06 20.76
CA LEU A 71 -1.27 10.69 19.36
C LEU A 71 -0.74 9.26 19.28
N LYS A 72 -1.49 8.36 18.67
CA LYS A 72 -1.06 7.00 18.33
C LYS A 72 -0.88 6.86 16.82
N MET A 73 -0.11 5.85 16.43
CA MET A 73 -0.04 5.39 15.06
C MET A 73 -0.34 3.89 15.00
N GLN A 74 -1.09 3.46 13.98
CA GLN A 74 -1.33 2.06 13.71
C GLN A 74 -1.38 1.84 12.20
N LEU A 75 -0.71 0.79 11.73
CA LEU A 75 -0.85 0.33 10.35
C LEU A 75 -1.91 -0.76 10.30
N VAL A 76 -2.91 -0.58 9.43
CA VAL A 76 -4.02 -1.52 9.24
C VAL A 76 -4.10 -1.87 7.76
N PRO A 77 -3.20 -2.74 7.26
CA PRO A 77 -3.21 -3.11 5.87
C PRO A 77 -4.44 -3.92 5.48
N ALA A 78 -4.70 -3.97 4.19
CA ALA A 78 -5.72 -4.78 3.55
C ALA A 78 -5.11 -5.51 2.34
N LEU A 79 -3.97 -6.18 2.58
CA LEU A 79 -3.23 -6.89 1.53
C LEU A 79 -3.83 -8.28 1.30
N PRO A 80 -4.23 -8.61 0.06
CA PRO A 80 -4.58 -9.97 -0.32
C PRO A 80 -3.38 -10.92 -0.24
N GLU A 81 -3.68 -12.23 -0.17
CA GLU A 81 -2.67 -13.29 -0.13
C GLU A 81 -1.68 -13.25 -1.30
N PHE A 82 -2.11 -12.86 -2.50
CA PHE A 82 -1.24 -12.81 -3.68
C PHE A 82 -0.09 -11.78 -3.57
N PHE A 83 -0.14 -10.86 -2.61
CA PHE A 83 1.03 -10.00 -2.33
C PHE A 83 2.18 -10.76 -1.66
N PHE A 84 1.90 -11.90 -1.02
CA PHE A 84 2.87 -12.74 -0.33
C PHE A 84 3.17 -14.01 -1.11
N ARG A 85 2.14 -14.64 -1.69
CA ARG A 85 2.25 -15.87 -2.47
C ARG A 85 1.40 -15.77 -3.72
N ASP A 86 2.04 -15.69 -4.86
CA ASP A 86 1.39 -15.75 -6.16
C ASP A 86 1.96 -16.89 -7.00
N ASP A 87 1.34 -18.07 -6.84
CA ASP A 87 1.72 -19.29 -7.56
C ASP A 87 1.56 -19.15 -9.09
N GLN A 88 0.84 -18.13 -9.57
CA GLN A 88 0.61 -17.89 -10.99
C GLN A 88 1.62 -16.92 -11.61
N SER A 89 2.27 -16.07 -10.82
CA SER A 89 3.21 -15.07 -11.36
C SER A 89 4.59 -15.64 -11.70
N GLY A 90 4.91 -16.85 -11.22
CA GLY A 90 6.22 -17.48 -11.36
C GLY A 90 7.34 -16.78 -10.56
N SER A 91 6.98 -15.80 -9.70
CA SER A 91 7.91 -15.15 -8.79
C SER A 91 7.94 -15.89 -7.46
N ASP A 92 9.14 -16.22 -6.97
CA ASP A 92 9.28 -16.82 -5.64
C ASP A 92 8.87 -15.81 -4.55
N PRO A 93 8.16 -16.25 -3.49
CA PRO A 93 7.89 -15.42 -2.32
C PRO A 93 9.18 -14.93 -1.68
N THR A 94 9.13 -13.74 -1.08
CA THR A 94 10.23 -13.25 -0.24
C THR A 94 9.97 -13.63 1.20
N PHE A 95 11.02 -14.12 1.88
CA PHE A 95 10.97 -14.51 3.28
C PHE A 95 11.98 -13.72 4.12
N ASP A 96 11.68 -13.53 5.41
CA ASP A 96 12.68 -13.11 6.40
C ASP A 96 13.52 -14.30 6.91
N GLU A 97 14.46 -14.01 7.82
CA GLU A 97 15.33 -15.01 8.44
C GLU A 97 14.58 -16.08 9.24
N ASP A 98 13.37 -15.76 9.72
CA ASP A 98 12.51 -16.65 10.51
C ASP A 98 11.52 -17.45 9.62
N GLY A 99 11.55 -17.24 8.30
CA GLY A 99 10.66 -17.90 7.34
C GLY A 99 9.27 -17.27 7.19
N ASN A 100 9.05 -16.05 7.69
CA ASN A 100 7.80 -15.33 7.47
C ASN A 100 7.78 -14.73 6.06
N TYR A 101 6.61 -14.71 5.42
CA TYR A 101 6.43 -14.00 4.17
C TYR A 101 6.58 -12.50 4.39
N VAL A 102 7.33 -11.83 3.52
CA VAL A 102 7.57 -10.39 3.63
C VAL A 102 7.16 -9.58 2.42
N VAL A 103 6.60 -8.41 2.69
CA VAL A 103 6.33 -7.36 1.70
C VAL A 103 6.81 -6.04 2.25
N SER A 104 7.55 -5.28 1.44
CA SER A 104 8.10 -3.99 1.83
C SER A 104 7.61 -2.85 0.94
N PHE A 105 7.46 -1.66 1.52
CA PHE A 105 7.10 -0.44 0.81
C PHE A 105 7.71 0.80 1.46
N LYS A 106 7.64 1.95 0.77
CA LYS A 106 8.10 3.24 1.30
C LYS A 106 6.94 4.04 1.90
N LEU A 107 6.95 4.22 3.22
CA LEU A 107 6.08 5.16 3.92
C LEU A 107 6.71 6.56 3.89
N PHE A 108 5.92 7.55 3.44
CA PHE A 108 6.37 8.94 3.28
C PHE A 108 7.65 9.11 2.45
N ALA A 109 7.82 8.24 1.44
CA ALA A 109 8.98 8.16 0.55
C ALA A 109 10.33 7.79 1.20
N SER A 110 10.51 8.01 2.51
CA SER A 110 11.80 7.79 3.18
C SER A 110 11.84 6.49 3.98
N ILE A 111 10.79 6.18 4.74
CA ILE A 111 10.79 5.12 5.74
C ILE A 111 10.46 3.79 5.07
N THR A 112 11.35 2.80 5.13
CA THR A 112 11.04 1.44 4.67
C THR A 112 10.15 0.76 5.69
N VAL A 113 8.97 0.31 5.28
CA VAL A 113 8.09 -0.50 6.10
C VAL A 113 8.09 -1.92 5.56
N THR A 114 8.31 -2.90 6.42
CA THR A 114 8.27 -4.34 6.07
C THR A 114 7.20 -5.02 6.90
N TYR A 115 6.30 -5.76 6.24
CA TYR A 115 5.29 -6.58 6.88
C TYR A 115 5.76 -8.02 6.93
N HIS A 116 5.78 -8.61 8.11
CA HIS A 116 6.12 -10.00 8.37
C HIS A 116 4.84 -10.77 8.65
N ASN A 117 4.49 -11.67 7.74
CA ASN A 117 3.28 -12.48 7.80
C ASN A 117 3.65 -13.97 7.83
N PRO A 118 3.56 -14.64 8.99
CA PRO A 118 3.97 -16.04 9.14
C PRO A 118 3.19 -17.00 8.23
N THR A 119 1.96 -16.64 7.87
CA THR A 119 1.05 -17.52 7.10
C THR A 119 1.01 -17.19 5.62
N GLY A 120 1.49 -16.01 5.22
CA GLY A 120 1.29 -15.46 3.88
C GLY A 120 -0.18 -15.17 3.53
N SER A 121 -1.12 -15.31 4.48
CA SER A 121 -2.55 -15.18 4.23
C SER A 121 -3.02 -13.71 4.14
N ASN A 122 -4.27 -13.51 3.74
CA ASN A 122 -4.90 -12.19 3.62
C ASN A 122 -4.85 -11.39 4.94
N MET A 123 -4.45 -10.12 4.88
CA MET A 123 -4.26 -9.25 6.04
C MET A 123 -5.44 -8.31 6.35
N PHE A 124 -6.60 -8.49 5.72
CA PHE A 124 -7.75 -7.62 5.89
C PHE A 124 -8.25 -7.63 7.34
N ARG A 125 -8.21 -6.45 7.99
CA ARG A 125 -8.62 -6.23 9.39
C ARG A 125 -7.79 -7.00 10.43
N ILE A 126 -6.62 -7.50 10.05
CA ILE A 126 -5.67 -8.07 11.00
C ILE A 126 -4.88 -6.91 11.62
N LYS A 127 -4.79 -6.91 12.95
CA LYS A 127 -4.02 -5.91 13.69
C LYS A 127 -2.59 -6.41 13.87
N PRO A 128 -1.58 -5.53 13.78
CA PRO A 128 -0.20 -5.88 14.13
C PRO A 128 -0.10 -6.41 15.56
N SER A 129 0.79 -7.39 15.76
CA SER A 129 1.14 -7.91 17.08
C SER A 129 2.33 -7.16 17.68
N LYS A 130 3.26 -6.68 16.86
CA LYS A 130 4.50 -6.01 17.30
C LYS A 130 5.08 -5.10 16.21
N TYR A 131 5.81 -4.08 16.63
CA TYR A 131 6.63 -3.23 15.77
C TYR A 131 8.08 -3.19 16.23
N ILE A 132 9.01 -3.09 15.29
CA ILE A 132 10.41 -2.76 15.54
C ILE A 132 10.72 -1.51 14.70
N VAL A 133 10.98 -0.38 15.38
CA VAL A 133 11.30 0.88 14.71
C VAL A 133 12.81 1.09 14.76
N THR A 134 13.44 1.12 13.59
CA THR A 134 14.89 1.35 13.45
C THR A 134 15.15 2.80 13.09
N MET A 135 15.97 3.45 13.92
CA MET A 135 16.39 4.84 13.74
C MET A 135 17.55 4.94 12.76
N GLU A 136 17.81 6.14 12.25
CA GLU A 136 18.95 6.40 11.34
C GLU A 136 20.32 6.18 12.01
N ASP A 137 20.39 6.27 13.35
CA ASP A 137 21.60 5.97 14.13
C ASP A 137 21.78 4.47 14.42
N GLY A 138 20.91 3.62 13.87
CA GLY A 138 20.92 2.16 14.04
C GLY A 138 20.26 1.66 15.32
N LYS A 139 19.79 2.54 16.22
CA LYS A 139 19.06 2.11 17.42
C LYS A 139 17.68 1.59 17.05
N THR A 140 17.24 0.53 17.74
CA THR A 140 15.92 -0.06 17.56
C THR A 140 15.05 0.17 18.79
N GLU A 141 13.82 0.64 18.59
CA GLU A 141 12.79 0.71 19.63
C GLU A 141 11.72 -0.36 19.32
N LYS A 142 11.59 -1.37 20.20
CA LYS A 142 10.55 -2.40 20.11
C LYS A 142 9.26 -1.93 20.76
N VAL A 143 8.13 -2.17 20.12
CA VAL A 143 6.80 -1.83 20.61
C VAL A 143 5.94 -3.07 20.53
N GLU A 144 5.48 -3.54 21.69
CA GLU A 144 4.54 -4.66 21.79
C GLU A 144 3.10 -4.15 21.61
N GLY A 145 2.28 -4.95 20.92
CA GLY A 145 0.88 -4.63 20.64
C GLY A 145 0.67 -3.91 19.31
N SER A 146 -0.58 -3.53 19.08
CA SER A 146 -1.03 -3.09 17.76
C SER A 146 -0.82 -1.61 17.46
N GLU A 147 -0.29 -0.83 18.41
CA GLU A 147 -0.25 0.64 18.33
C GLU A 147 1.12 1.20 18.73
N ILE A 148 1.64 2.11 17.90
CA ILE A 148 2.87 2.84 18.14
C ILE A 148 2.57 4.06 19.05
N PRO A 149 3.31 4.22 20.17
CA PRO A 149 3.06 5.27 21.15
C PRO A 149 3.48 6.67 20.67
N THR A 150 2.97 7.70 21.36
CA THR A 150 3.11 9.14 21.05
C THR A 150 4.51 9.58 20.67
N LYS A 151 5.53 9.13 21.42
CA LYS A 151 6.93 9.51 21.16
C LYS A 151 7.37 9.10 19.76
N LEU A 152 7.12 7.85 19.37
CA LEU A 152 7.50 7.29 18.07
C LEU A 152 6.58 7.77 16.95
N ALA A 153 5.26 7.80 17.19
CA ALA A 153 4.28 8.28 16.22
C ALA A 153 4.60 9.72 15.75
N LYS A 154 5.02 10.61 16.66
CA LYS A 154 5.47 11.97 16.31
C LYS A 154 6.72 11.99 15.44
N LYS A 155 7.71 11.13 15.70
CA LYS A 155 8.94 11.03 14.89
C LYS A 155 8.62 10.54 13.48
N ILE A 156 7.83 9.48 13.36
CA ILE A 156 7.41 8.90 12.07
C ILE A 156 6.62 9.93 11.26
N ARG A 157 5.64 10.60 11.87
CA ARG A 157 4.84 11.63 11.20
C ARG A 157 5.66 12.81 10.71
N LYS A 158 6.74 13.16 11.41
CA LYS A 158 7.66 14.24 11.02
C LYS A 158 8.78 13.78 10.09
N ILE A 159 8.86 12.49 9.76
CA ILE A 159 9.92 11.88 8.97
C ILE A 159 11.30 12.24 9.54
N TYR A 160 11.45 12.07 10.86
CA TYR A 160 12.63 12.54 11.57
C TYR A 160 13.32 11.40 12.31
N GLY A 161 14.53 11.05 11.89
CA GLY A 161 15.39 10.09 12.60
C GLY A 161 14.97 8.63 12.48
N VAL A 162 13.99 8.29 11.64
CA VAL A 162 13.47 6.92 11.46
C VAL A 162 13.84 6.41 10.07
N SER A 163 14.49 5.24 10.02
CA SER A 163 14.95 4.60 8.78
C SER A 163 14.00 3.50 8.31
N SER A 164 13.62 2.58 9.21
CA SER A 164 12.70 1.48 8.89
C SER A 164 11.72 1.17 10.02
N ILE A 165 10.65 0.47 9.66
CA ILE A 165 9.64 -0.06 10.57
C ILE A 165 9.32 -1.49 10.13
N ASP A 166 9.67 -2.46 10.95
CA ASP A 166 9.28 -3.86 10.77
C ASP A 166 8.01 -4.12 11.58
N VAL A 167 6.97 -4.64 10.92
CA VAL A 167 5.64 -4.86 11.50
C VAL A 167 5.31 -6.33 11.41
N TYR A 168 5.04 -6.93 12.57
CA TYR A 168 4.72 -8.35 12.68
C TYR A 168 3.23 -8.53 12.91
N PHE A 169 2.68 -9.55 12.26
CA PHE A 169 1.28 -9.93 12.34
C PHE A 169 1.15 -11.32 12.95
#